data_AF-A0A1X3IY44-F1
#
_entry.id   AF-A0A1X3IY44-F1
#
_cell.length_a   1.000
_cell.length_b   1.000
_cell.length_c   1.000
_cell.angle_alpha   90.00
_cell.angle_beta   90.00
_cell.angle_gamma   90.00
#
_symmetry.space_group_name_H-M   'P 1'
#
loop_
_entity.id
_entity.type
_entity.pdbx_description
1 polymer ?
#
loop_
_entity_poly.entity_id
_entity_poly.type
_entity_poly.pdbx_seq_one_letter_code
_entity_poly.pdbx_strand_id
1 'polypeptide(L)'
;MALVPCFYCLKPPRPLIMHLHYFAEAYNLSRKQAVKVQCLMPANARSHAVLTTESKVTIRGQTTIPAPVREALKLKPGLDNIHYEILPGGQVFMCRLGDEQEDHTMNAFLRFLDADIQNNPQKTRPFDIQQGKKLVAGMDVNIDDEIGDDE
;
A
#
# COMPACT_ATOMS: atom_id res chain seq x y z
N MET A 1 45.82 47.12 -8.41
CA MET A 1 45.42 46.38 -9.63
C MET A 1 44.06 45.76 -9.29
N ALA A 2 42.91 46.21 -9.81
CA ALA A 2 42.51 46.30 -11.24
C ALA A 2 42.52 44.90 -11.89
N LEU A 3 41.42 44.33 -12.44
CA LEU A 3 40.09 44.86 -12.80
C LEU A 3 38.94 43.83 -12.61
N VAL A 4 37.71 44.35 -12.62
CA VAL A 4 36.45 43.75 -13.13
C VAL A 4 36.00 44.72 -14.26
N PRO A 5 35.35 44.36 -15.41
CA PRO A 5 34.43 43.24 -15.72
C PRO A 5 34.96 42.33 -16.86
N CYS A 6 34.23 41.55 -17.68
CA CYS A 6 32.79 41.33 -18.00
C CYS A 6 32.60 39.85 -18.49
N PHE A 7 31.60 39.36 -19.24
CA PHE A 7 30.43 39.90 -19.98
C PHE A 7 29.25 38.87 -19.98
N TYR A 8 28.28 39.04 -20.88
CA TYR A 8 27.04 38.25 -21.05
C TYR A 8 27.20 36.97 -21.91
N CYS A 9 26.22 36.06 -21.75
CA CYS A 9 25.64 35.19 -22.79
C CYS A 9 26.53 34.20 -23.59
N LEU A 10 26.44 32.91 -23.22
CA LEU A 10 26.20 31.83 -24.18
C LEU A 10 25.11 30.88 -23.65
N LYS A 11 23.91 30.96 -24.24
CA LYS A 11 22.86 29.92 -24.12
C LYS A 11 23.21 28.73 -25.06
N PRO A 12 22.54 27.56 -24.95
CA PRO A 12 23.20 26.27 -25.13
C PRO A 12 23.15 25.72 -26.56
N PRO A 13 23.96 24.69 -26.85
CA PRO A 13 23.56 23.58 -27.71
C PRO A 13 22.88 22.49 -26.87
N ARG A 14 21.64 22.17 -27.22
CA ARG A 14 20.92 20.91 -26.93
C ARG A 14 20.43 20.36 -28.27
N PRO A 15 19.99 19.10 -28.37
CA PRO A 15 20.40 17.92 -27.59
C PRO A 15 20.66 16.71 -28.51
N LEU A 16 21.48 15.74 -28.11
CA LEU A 16 21.37 14.36 -28.62
C LEU A 16 21.96 13.35 -27.63
N ILE A 17 21.18 12.28 -27.36
CA ILE A 17 21.64 10.95 -26.90
C ILE A 17 22.46 10.93 -25.60
N MET A 18 21.83 11.19 -24.44
CA MET A 18 22.38 10.78 -23.13
C MET A 18 21.33 10.34 -22.07
N HIS A 19 20.04 10.21 -22.43
CA HIS A 19 18.98 10.01 -21.42
C HIS A 19 18.36 8.60 -21.33
N LEU A 20 18.59 7.70 -22.29
CA LEU A 20 17.91 6.38 -22.32
C LEU A 20 18.59 5.31 -21.45
N HIS A 21 19.89 5.41 -21.18
CA HIS A 21 20.59 4.42 -20.33
C HIS A 21 20.41 4.70 -18.83
N TYR A 22 20.38 5.98 -18.42
CA TYR A 22 20.26 6.34 -17.00
C TYR A 22 18.90 5.96 -16.37
N PHE A 23 17.81 6.03 -17.14
CA PHE A 23 16.49 5.59 -16.66
C PHE A 23 16.36 4.07 -16.55
N ALA A 24 17.06 3.29 -17.39
CA ALA A 24 16.99 1.83 -17.35
C ALA A 24 17.64 1.25 -16.08
N GLU A 25 18.73 1.84 -15.58
CA GLU A 25 19.38 1.39 -14.35
C GLU A 25 18.57 1.77 -13.10
N ALA A 26 18.02 3.00 -13.05
CA ALA A 26 17.13 3.42 -11.97
C ALA A 26 15.87 2.53 -11.86
N TYR A 27 15.26 2.16 -12.99
CA TYR A 27 14.05 1.31 -13.01
C TYR A 27 14.34 -0.15 -12.62
N ASN A 28 15.54 -0.66 -12.90
CA ASN A 28 15.92 -2.02 -12.55
C ASN A 28 16.44 -2.16 -11.11
N LEU A 29 17.03 -1.11 -10.52
CA LEU A 29 17.41 -1.11 -9.11
C LEU A 29 16.17 -1.20 -8.20
N SER A 30 15.08 -0.51 -8.57
CA SER A 30 13.78 -0.62 -7.89
C SER A 30 13.23 -2.07 -7.88
N ARG A 31 13.45 -2.86 -8.93
CA ARG A 31 12.96 -4.26 -9.01
C ARG A 31 13.75 -5.28 -8.20
N LYS A 32 14.98 -5.00 -7.78
CA LYS A 32 15.80 -5.94 -6.97
C LYS A 32 15.68 -5.72 -5.46
N GLN A 33 14.86 -4.78 -5.01
CA GLN A 33 14.64 -4.49 -3.59
C GLN A 33 13.17 -4.35 -3.20
N ALA A 34 12.24 -4.54 -4.15
CA ALA A 34 10.79 -4.37 -3.97
C ALA A 34 9.99 -5.69 -4.15
N VAL A 35 10.33 -6.70 -3.34
CA VAL A 35 9.33 -7.62 -2.77
C VAL A 35 9.58 -7.68 -1.26
N LYS A 36 9.63 -6.51 -0.65
CA LYS A 36 9.49 -6.35 0.79
C LYS A 36 8.07 -5.82 0.97
N VAL A 37 7.24 -6.55 1.72
CA VAL A 37 5.84 -6.19 1.95
C VAL A 37 5.80 -4.76 2.48
N GLN A 38 5.43 -3.83 1.59
CA GLN A 38 5.22 -2.44 1.96
C GLN A 38 3.94 -2.46 2.77
N CYS A 39 4.00 -2.08 4.05
CA CYS A 39 2.78 -1.83 4.81
C CYS A 39 2.04 -0.70 4.10
N LEU A 40 1.02 -1.07 3.32
CA LEU A 40 0.24 -0.16 2.50
C LEU A 40 -0.55 0.75 3.43
N MET A 41 -0.06 1.98 3.58
CA MET A 41 -0.80 3.04 4.25
C MET A 41 -2.13 3.20 3.50
N PRO A 42 -3.30 2.96 4.12
CA PRO A 42 -4.55 3.28 3.46
C PRO A 42 -4.59 4.79 3.25
N ALA A 43 -4.56 5.23 1.98
CA ALA A 43 -4.37 6.63 1.60
C ALA A 43 -5.48 7.58 2.08
N ASN A 44 -6.56 7.04 2.68
CA ASN A 44 -7.62 7.79 3.32
C ASN A 44 -8.25 6.99 4.48
N ALA A 45 -7.64 7.04 5.67
CA ALA A 45 -8.19 6.44 6.89
C ALA A 45 -8.05 7.40 8.10
N ARG A 46 -8.76 8.54 8.05
CA ARG A 46 -8.88 9.47 9.19
C ARG A 46 -10.34 9.78 9.50
N SER A 47 -11.02 8.82 10.12
CA SER A 47 -12.25 9.04 10.89
C SER A 47 -12.43 7.87 11.87
N HIS A 48 -12.28 8.17 13.16
CA HIS A 48 -12.21 7.23 14.30
C HIS A 48 -11.00 6.28 14.36
N ALA A 49 -10.29 6.32 15.49
CA ALA A 49 -9.37 5.27 15.89
C ALA A 49 -10.17 4.07 16.39
N VAL A 50 -9.90 2.88 15.85
CA VAL A 50 -10.55 1.62 16.26
C VAL A 50 -10.13 1.20 17.68
N LEU A 51 -8.92 1.61 18.10
CA LEU A 51 -8.40 1.41 19.44
C LEU A 51 -7.45 2.55 19.83
N THR A 52 -7.48 2.95 21.09
CA THR A 52 -6.56 3.94 21.67
C THR A 52 -6.00 3.39 22.98
N THR A 53 -4.69 3.51 23.18
CA THR A 53 -3.99 3.04 24.39
C THR A 53 -2.72 3.86 24.59
N GLU A 54 -2.23 3.90 25.82
CA GLU A 54 -1.07 4.71 26.22
C GLU A 54 0.01 3.83 26.83
N SER A 55 1.27 4.23 26.67
CA SER A 55 2.41 3.59 27.32
C SER A 55 3.51 4.58 27.63
N LYS A 56 4.09 4.47 28.82
CA LYS A 56 5.18 5.34 29.26
C LYS A 56 6.52 4.82 28.76
N VAL A 57 7.30 5.69 28.14
CA VAL A 57 8.70 5.42 27.79
C VAL A 57 9.51 5.25 29.08
N THR A 58 10.25 4.15 29.18
CA THR A 58 11.16 3.87 30.31
C THR A 58 12.42 4.74 30.24
N ILE A 59 13.19 4.79 31.33
CA ILE A 59 14.49 5.50 31.39
C ILE A 59 15.52 5.02 30.35
N ARG A 60 15.32 3.83 29.75
CA ARG A 60 16.17 3.25 28.70
C ARG A 60 15.65 3.53 27.28
N GLY A 61 14.64 4.38 27.12
CA GLY A 61 14.01 4.65 25.82
C GLY A 61 13.13 3.51 25.29
N GLN A 62 12.86 2.48 26.10
CA GLN A 62 12.02 1.34 25.72
C GLN A 62 10.57 1.57 26.13
N THR A 63 9.63 1.07 25.33
CA THR A 63 8.18 1.10 25.61
C THR A 63 7.62 -0.31 25.40
N THR A 64 6.77 -0.78 26.33
CA THR A 64 6.04 -2.04 26.16
C THR A 64 4.86 -1.83 25.22
N ILE A 65 4.69 -2.69 24.21
CA ILE A 65 3.50 -2.66 23.34
C ILE A 65 2.31 -3.23 24.13
N PRO A 66 1.21 -2.47 24.33
CA PRO A 66 0.04 -2.93 25.06
C PRO A 66 -0.59 -4.18 24.44
N ALA A 67 -1.18 -5.03 25.28
CA ALA A 67 -1.80 -6.28 24.84
C ALA A 67 -2.79 -6.10 23.66
N PRO A 68 -3.71 -5.11 23.67
CA PRO A 68 -4.65 -4.94 22.55
C PRO A 68 -3.97 -4.56 21.22
N VAL A 69 -2.83 -3.85 21.27
CA VAL A 69 -2.05 -3.53 20.05
C VAL A 69 -1.30 -4.75 19.54
N ARG A 70 -0.77 -5.60 20.45
CA ARG A 70 -0.15 -6.87 20.05
C ARG A 70 -1.15 -7.82 19.41
N GLU A 71 -2.37 -7.89 19.96
CA GLU A 71 -3.47 -8.71 19.44
C GLU A 71 -3.95 -8.20 18.08
N ALA A 72 -4.19 -6.89 17.94
CA ALA A 72 -4.58 -6.27 16.67
C ALA A 72 -3.53 -6.47 15.56
N LEU A 73 -2.24 -6.38 15.90
CA LEU A 73 -1.13 -6.62 14.96
C LEU A 73 -0.73 -8.12 14.86
N LYS A 74 -1.41 -9.01 15.58
CA LYS A 74 -1.15 -10.47 15.66
C LYS A 74 0.32 -10.82 15.95
N LEU A 75 0.99 -10.04 16.81
CA LEU A 75 2.41 -10.14 17.11
C LEU A 75 2.75 -11.35 17.99
N LYS A 76 3.68 -12.19 17.53
CA LYS A 76 4.29 -13.31 18.25
C LYS A 76 5.61 -12.85 18.92
N PRO A 77 5.67 -12.72 20.25
CA PRO A 77 6.86 -12.24 20.94
C PRO A 77 8.09 -13.11 20.65
N GLY A 78 9.22 -12.46 20.32
CA GLY A 78 10.48 -13.14 20.01
C GLY A 78 10.58 -13.75 18.61
N LEU A 79 9.53 -13.65 17.79
CA LEU A 79 9.52 -14.14 16.40
C LEU A 79 9.27 -13.00 15.40
N ASP A 80 8.21 -12.22 15.62
CA ASP A 80 7.83 -11.16 14.68
C ASP A 80 8.68 -9.90 14.85
N ASN A 81 9.03 -9.28 13.72
CA ASN A 81 9.64 -7.97 13.67
C ASN A 81 8.55 -6.88 13.55
N ILE A 82 8.92 -5.63 13.80
CA ILE A 82 8.01 -4.49 13.69
C ILE A 82 8.67 -3.42 12.81
N HIS A 83 7.93 -2.94 11.83
CA HIS A 83 8.32 -1.80 11.02
C HIS A 83 7.67 -0.53 11.56
N TYR A 84 8.45 0.55 11.56
CA TYR A 84 8.07 1.86 12.05
C TYR A 84 8.31 2.89 10.94
N GLU A 85 7.32 3.75 10.69
CA GLU A 85 7.44 4.88 9.78
C GLU A 85 7.04 6.17 10.52
N ILE A 86 7.89 7.20 10.45
CA ILE A 86 7.60 8.51 11.05
C ILE A 86 6.81 9.33 10.03
N LEU A 87 5.56 9.62 10.35
CA LEU A 87 4.67 10.41 9.51
C LEU A 87 4.76 11.91 9.86
N PRO A 88 4.41 12.81 8.94
CA PRO A 88 4.29 14.23 9.22
C PRO A 88 3.40 14.54 10.45
N GLY A 89 3.76 15.58 11.20
CA GLY A 89 3.08 15.96 12.43
C GLY A 89 3.48 15.14 13.67
N GLY A 90 4.59 14.40 13.62
CA GLY A 90 5.13 13.67 14.78
C GLY A 90 4.39 12.38 15.13
N GLN A 91 3.60 11.85 14.19
CA GLN A 91 2.91 10.57 14.33
C GLN A 91 3.85 9.43 13.91
N VAL A 92 3.62 8.24 14.45
CA VAL A 92 4.36 7.03 14.06
C VAL A 92 3.35 5.98 13.59
N PHE A 93 3.53 5.48 12.37
CA PHE A 93 2.87 4.28 11.91
C PHE A 93 3.68 3.05 12.35
N MET A 94 2.99 2.00 12.79
CA MET A 94 3.57 0.74 13.25
C MET A 94 2.83 -0.43 12.60
N CYS A 95 3.57 -1.37 12.03
CA CYS A 95 3.02 -2.63 11.52
C CYS A 95 3.93 -3.81 11.85
N ARG A 96 3.36 -5.01 11.90
CA ARG A 96 4.12 -6.27 11.95
C ARG A 96 4.91 -6.41 10.65
N LEU A 97 6.23 -6.49 10.75
CA LEU A 97 7.09 -6.82 9.62
C LEU A 97 7.18 -8.34 9.51
N GLY A 98 6.41 -8.89 8.57
CA GLY A 98 6.50 -10.28 8.18
C GLY A 98 6.29 -10.43 6.69
N ASP A 99 6.66 -11.60 6.18
CA ASP A 99 6.22 -12.06 4.87
C ASP A 99 4.73 -12.38 4.97
N GLU A 100 3.88 -11.37 4.78
CA GLU A 100 2.52 -11.65 4.35
C GLU A 100 2.64 -12.30 2.98
N GLN A 101 2.44 -13.61 2.97
CA GLN A 101 2.48 -14.39 1.74
C GLN A 101 1.32 -13.91 0.87
N GLU A 102 1.63 -12.99 -0.04
CA GLU A 102 0.73 -12.55 -1.08
C GLU A 102 0.12 -13.79 -1.72
N ASP A 103 -1.21 -13.92 -1.67
CA ASP A 103 -1.89 -14.96 -2.40
C ASP A 103 -1.64 -14.73 -3.89
N HIS A 104 -0.71 -15.51 -4.44
CA HIS A 104 -0.30 -15.41 -5.83
C HIS A 104 -1.46 -15.66 -6.79
N THR A 105 -2.47 -16.43 -6.37
CA THR A 105 -3.69 -16.68 -7.15
C THR A 105 -4.56 -15.44 -7.16
N MET A 106 -4.82 -14.85 -5.99
CA MET A 106 -5.57 -13.59 -5.88
C MET A 106 -4.88 -12.45 -6.64
N ASN A 107 -3.56 -12.29 -6.47
CA ASN A 107 -2.80 -11.24 -7.17
C ASN A 107 -2.72 -11.47 -8.68
N ALA A 108 -2.67 -12.72 -9.16
CA ALA A 108 -2.78 -13.02 -10.58
C ALA A 108 -4.19 -12.70 -11.12
N PHE A 109 -5.23 -13.04 -10.37
CA PHE A 109 -6.62 -12.74 -10.73
C PHE A 109 -6.90 -11.23 -10.78
N LEU A 110 -6.47 -10.46 -9.78
CA LEU A 110 -6.63 -9.01 -9.76
C LEU A 110 -5.87 -8.33 -10.91
N ARG A 111 -4.65 -8.81 -11.25
CA ARG A 111 -3.90 -8.34 -12.43
C ARG A 111 -4.59 -8.68 -13.74
N PHE A 112 -5.22 -9.86 -13.84
CA PHE A 112 -6.03 -10.25 -14.99
C PHE A 112 -7.25 -9.33 -15.15
N LEU A 113 -7.95 -9.01 -14.06
CA LEU A 113 -9.09 -8.10 -14.08
C LEU A 113 -8.70 -6.68 -14.48
N ASP A 114 -7.63 -6.11 -13.91
CA ASP A 114 -7.12 -4.79 -14.30
C ASP A 114 -6.77 -4.80 -15.80
N ALA A 115 -6.04 -5.80 -16.28
CA ALA A 115 -5.72 -5.94 -17.69
C ALA A 115 -6.97 -6.05 -18.60
N ASP A 116 -8.01 -6.83 -18.24
CA ASP A 116 -9.22 -6.91 -19.07
C ASP A 116 -10.01 -5.59 -19.04
N ILE A 117 -10.10 -4.89 -17.90
CA ILE A 117 -10.78 -3.60 -17.79
C ILE A 117 -10.08 -2.53 -18.64
N GLN A 118 -8.74 -2.44 -18.59
CA GLN A 118 -7.98 -1.47 -19.39
C GLN A 118 -8.09 -1.76 -20.90
N ASN A 119 -8.06 -3.04 -21.31
CA ASN A 119 -8.11 -3.43 -22.72
C ASN A 119 -9.54 -3.50 -23.28
N ASN A 120 -10.55 -3.65 -22.43
CA ASN A 120 -11.95 -3.81 -22.83
C ASN A 120 -12.93 -2.92 -22.03
N PRO A 121 -12.73 -1.60 -21.92
CA PRO A 121 -13.59 -0.70 -21.14
C PRO A 121 -15.07 -0.75 -21.56
N GLN A 122 -15.37 -1.11 -22.83
CA GLN A 122 -16.73 -1.33 -23.35
C GLN A 122 -17.48 -2.54 -22.75
N LYS A 123 -16.77 -3.47 -22.08
CA LYS A 123 -17.38 -4.58 -21.32
C LYS A 123 -17.83 -4.12 -19.93
N THR A 124 -17.14 -3.16 -19.32
CA THR A 124 -17.50 -2.60 -18.02
C THR A 124 -18.77 -1.77 -18.18
N ARG A 125 -19.86 -2.21 -17.54
CA ARG A 125 -21.16 -1.54 -17.60
C ARG A 125 -21.72 -1.40 -16.18
N PRO A 126 -22.50 -0.33 -15.89
CA PRO A 126 -23.26 -0.25 -14.65
C PRO A 126 -24.14 -1.50 -14.50
N PHE A 127 -24.11 -2.10 -13.31
CA PHE A 127 -24.96 -3.25 -12.99
C PHE A 127 -26.41 -2.80 -12.79
N ASP A 128 -27.35 -3.43 -13.49
CA ASP A 128 -28.78 -3.15 -13.28
C ASP A 128 -29.27 -3.85 -12.00
N ILE A 129 -29.53 -3.03 -10.98
CA ILE A 129 -30.07 -3.46 -9.68
C ILE A 129 -31.43 -4.15 -9.85
N GLN A 130 -32.25 -3.79 -10.85
CA GLN A 130 -33.54 -4.44 -11.09
C GLN A 130 -33.35 -5.85 -11.66
N GLN A 131 -32.40 -6.03 -12.59
CA GLN A 131 -31.99 -7.35 -13.04
C GLN A 131 -31.44 -8.20 -11.87
N GLY A 132 -30.61 -7.62 -10.99
CA GLY A 132 -30.15 -8.28 -9.77
C GLY A 132 -31.30 -8.74 -8.86
N LYS A 133 -32.23 -7.84 -8.54
CA LYS A 133 -33.45 -8.13 -7.75
C LYS A 133 -34.31 -9.22 -8.38
N LYS A 134 -34.40 -9.28 -9.71
CA LYS A 134 -35.12 -10.34 -10.42
C LYS A 134 -34.44 -11.71 -10.30
N LEU A 135 -33.10 -11.75 -10.30
CA LEU A 135 -32.34 -13.01 -10.20
C LEU A 135 -32.45 -13.64 -8.80
N VAL A 136 -32.55 -12.82 -7.74
CA VAL A 136 -32.73 -13.28 -6.35
C VAL A 136 -34.20 -13.31 -5.91
N ALA A 137 -35.15 -13.09 -6.82
CA ALA A 137 -36.56 -13.01 -6.48
C ALA A 137 -37.10 -14.38 -6.01
N GLY A 138 -37.55 -14.45 -4.76
CA GLY A 138 -38.03 -15.69 -4.14
C GLY A 138 -36.93 -16.53 -3.49
N MET A 139 -35.67 -16.07 -3.47
CA MET A 139 -34.65 -16.61 -2.59
C MET A 139 -34.79 -15.96 -1.21
N ASP A 140 -35.05 -16.77 -0.19
CA ASP A 140 -35.01 -16.32 1.22
C ASP A 140 -33.58 -16.52 1.72
N VAL A 141 -32.82 -15.44 1.81
CA VAL A 141 -31.40 -15.44 2.17
C VAL A 141 -31.21 -14.50 3.36
N ASN A 142 -30.91 -15.05 4.52
CA ASN A 142 -30.43 -14.28 5.65
C ASN A 142 -28.92 -14.07 5.50
N ILE A 143 -28.46 -12.83 5.69
CA ILE A 143 -27.03 -12.46 5.61
C ILE A 143 -26.33 -12.76 6.96
N ASP A 144 -27.10 -12.89 8.04
CA ASP A 144 -26.60 -13.18 9.39
C ASP A 144 -26.52 -14.68 9.72
N ASP A 145 -26.97 -15.57 8.81
CA ASP A 145 -26.85 -17.02 8.98
C ASP A 145 -25.42 -17.50 8.68
N GLU A 146 -24.96 -18.55 9.39
CA GLU A 146 -23.69 -19.20 9.08
C GLU A 146 -23.78 -19.90 7.72
N ILE A 147 -22.85 -19.57 6.81
CA ILE A 147 -22.74 -20.23 5.50
C ILE A 147 -22.20 -21.64 5.74
N GLY A 148 -23.02 -22.66 5.47
CA GLY A 148 -22.58 -24.05 5.47
C GLY A 148 -21.70 -24.38 4.26
N ASP A 149 -20.74 -25.27 4.45
CA ASP A 149 -20.08 -25.97 3.34
C ASP A 149 -21.03 -27.08 2.85
N ASP A 150 -21.62 -26.91 1.67
CA ASP A 150 -22.34 -27.97 0.96
C ASP A 150 -21.31 -28.98 0.37
N GLU A 151 -21.40 -30.26 0.76
CA GLU A 151 -20.50 -31.36 0.34
C GLU A 151 -20.82 -31.93 -1.07
#